data_AF-C8X3X0-F1
#
_entry.id   AF-C8X3X0-F1
#
_cell.length_a   1.000
_cell.length_b   1.000
_cell.length_c   1.000
_cell.angle_alpha   90.00
_cell.angle_beta   90.00
_cell.angle_gamma   90.00
#
_symmetry.space_group_name_H-M   'P 1'
#
loop_
_entity.id
_entity.type
_entity.pdbx_description
1 polymer ?
#
loop_
_entity_poly.entity_id
_entity_poly.type
_entity_poly.pdbx_seq_one_letter_code
_entity_poly.pdbx_strand_id
1 'polypeptide(L)'
;MRKAAFGLVLVSLAVAVSVCPATGAEPPRGAVERLIVEHGSRVYRFGPFVGYYFKPVQSGDLTRLEFWCYNEKQFYTRDRPEGTLLFQGEAVLTCLPEPAPLQPAQGQRMRPVFDQDIVQAWRATRPEPQEEFTHFHSCYNAAGAVACGYWLRHEAVTEFTYDMGGRVGPSSPLYHEVRPGVDREFAAIVEFDTGP
;
A
#
# COMPACT_ATOMS: atom_id res chain seq x y z
N MET A 1 26.03 35.69 -64.59
CA MET A 1 25.53 34.46 -63.93
C MET A 1 26.08 34.41 -62.51
N ARG A 2 25.26 34.73 -61.51
CA ARG A 2 25.62 34.64 -60.07
C ARG A 2 24.63 33.70 -59.40
N LYS A 3 25.10 32.57 -58.88
CA LYS A 3 24.31 31.62 -58.10
C LYS A 3 24.24 32.15 -56.66
N ALA A 4 23.04 32.47 -56.20
CA ALA A 4 22.77 32.71 -54.78
C ALA A 4 22.24 31.40 -54.18
N ALA A 5 22.95 30.89 -53.19
CA ALA A 5 22.50 29.86 -52.26
C ALA A 5 22.53 30.47 -50.85
N PHE A 6 21.92 29.78 -49.89
CA PHE A 6 21.66 30.15 -48.47
C PHE A 6 20.33 30.88 -48.23
N GLY A 7 19.49 30.45 -47.29
CA GLY A 7 19.58 29.31 -46.37
C GLY A 7 18.21 29.15 -45.71
N LEU A 8 17.73 27.91 -45.62
CA LEU A 8 16.48 27.58 -44.94
C LEU A 8 16.74 27.60 -43.43
N VAL A 9 16.24 28.61 -42.72
CA VAL A 9 16.23 28.63 -41.25
C VAL A 9 15.08 27.75 -40.78
N LEU A 10 15.41 26.53 -40.33
CA LEU A 10 14.48 25.66 -39.61
C LEU A 10 14.38 26.17 -38.16
N VAL A 11 13.30 26.88 -37.85
CA VAL A 11 12.93 27.22 -36.48
C VAL A 11 12.23 25.99 -35.89
N SER A 12 12.99 25.16 -35.17
CA SER A 12 12.43 24.06 -34.39
C SER A 12 11.76 24.63 -33.14
N LEU A 13 10.43 24.72 -33.17
CA LEU A 13 9.63 25.08 -32.01
C LEU A 13 9.61 23.89 -31.04
N ALA A 14 10.48 23.93 -30.02
CA ALA A 14 10.42 22.99 -28.91
C ALA A 14 9.18 23.31 -28.07
N VAL A 15 8.10 22.54 -28.28
CA VAL A 15 6.96 22.54 -27.37
C VAL A 15 7.41 21.84 -26.09
N ALA A 16 7.75 22.63 -25.07
CA ALA A 16 7.89 22.12 -23.72
C ALA A 16 6.50 21.66 -23.27
N VAL A 17 6.25 20.36 -23.31
CA VAL A 17 5.11 19.74 -22.65
C VAL A 17 5.37 19.91 -21.16
N SER A 18 4.81 20.97 -20.58
CA SER A 18 4.74 21.10 -19.13
C SER A 18 3.79 20.02 -18.65
N VAL A 19 4.35 18.91 -18.17
CA VAL A 19 3.61 17.87 -17.46
C VAL A 19 3.12 18.54 -16.18
N CYS A 20 1.84 18.91 -16.16
CA CYS A 20 1.20 19.33 -14.92
C CYS A 20 1.33 18.16 -13.93
N PRO A 21 1.82 18.38 -12.70
CA PRO A 21 1.70 17.36 -11.67
C PRO A 21 0.21 17.11 -11.47
N ALA A 22 -0.21 15.86 -11.59
CA ALA A 22 -1.59 15.47 -11.31
C ALA A 22 -1.91 15.88 -9.87
N THR A 23 -2.75 16.91 -9.71
CA THR A 23 -3.39 17.25 -8.44
C THR A 23 -4.19 16.03 -7.98
N GLY A 24 -4.03 15.68 -6.70
CA GLY A 24 -4.38 14.39 -6.08
C GLY A 24 -5.70 13.81 -6.57
N ALA A 25 -5.63 12.66 -7.22
CA ALA A 25 -6.82 11.92 -7.63
C ALA A 25 -7.63 11.55 -6.39
N GLU A 26 -8.93 11.81 -6.39
CA GLU A 26 -9.81 11.28 -5.33
C GLU A 26 -9.80 9.75 -5.37
N PRO A 27 -10.02 9.07 -4.23
CA PRO A 27 -10.23 7.63 -4.21
C PRO A 27 -11.34 7.22 -5.18
N PRO A 28 -11.23 6.08 -5.88
CA PRO A 28 -12.25 5.65 -6.81
C PRO A 28 -13.62 5.54 -6.16
N ARG A 29 -14.68 5.88 -6.91
CA ARG A 29 -16.05 5.80 -6.41
C ARG A 29 -16.35 4.42 -5.84
N GLY A 30 -16.82 4.42 -4.60
CA GLY A 30 -17.17 3.20 -3.84
C GLY A 30 -16.01 2.60 -3.06
N ALA A 31 -14.81 3.17 -3.13
CA ALA A 31 -13.73 2.84 -2.22
C ALA A 31 -14.00 3.44 -0.84
N VAL A 32 -13.64 2.70 0.22
CA VAL A 32 -13.89 3.07 1.62
C VAL A 32 -12.65 2.83 2.48
N GLU A 33 -12.45 3.63 3.52
CA GLU A 33 -11.31 3.49 4.45
C GLU A 33 -11.49 2.34 5.45
N ARG A 34 -12.74 1.93 5.68
CA ARG A 34 -13.07 0.90 6.67
C ARG A 34 -14.05 -0.11 6.08
N LEU A 35 -13.75 -1.38 6.30
CA LEU A 35 -14.60 -2.51 5.93
C LEU A 35 -15.19 -3.18 7.17
N ILE A 36 -16.41 -3.71 7.01
CA ILE A 36 -17.01 -4.68 7.92
C ILE A 36 -17.02 -6.00 7.16
N VAL A 37 -16.21 -6.95 7.60
CA VAL A 37 -15.94 -8.21 6.89
C VAL A 37 -16.65 -9.34 7.60
N GLU A 38 -17.59 -9.99 6.92
CA GLU A 38 -18.21 -11.23 7.38
C GLU A 38 -17.42 -12.42 6.82
N HIS A 39 -17.01 -13.35 7.69
CA HIS A 39 -16.30 -14.55 7.28
C HIS A 39 -16.66 -15.71 8.22
N GLY A 40 -17.33 -16.72 7.66
CA GLY A 40 -17.98 -17.76 8.45
C GLY A 40 -19.10 -17.16 9.32
N SER A 41 -19.08 -17.47 10.62
CA SER A 41 -20.03 -16.92 11.60
C SER A 41 -19.52 -15.68 12.34
N ARG A 42 -18.41 -15.09 11.87
CA ARG A 42 -17.71 -13.99 12.54
C ARG A 42 -17.76 -12.72 11.71
N VAL A 43 -17.79 -11.59 12.42
CA VAL A 43 -17.73 -10.25 11.85
C VAL A 43 -16.47 -9.55 12.35
N TYR A 44 -15.71 -8.98 11.42
CA TYR A 44 -14.47 -8.25 11.69
C TYR A 44 -14.54 -6.83 11.14
N ARG A 45 -13.61 -5.99 11.58
CA ARG A 45 -13.36 -4.67 11.01
C ARG A 45 -11.95 -4.62 10.45
N PHE A 46 -11.78 -3.91 9.34
CA PHE A 46 -10.47 -3.69 8.72
C PHE A 46 -10.32 -2.21 8.40
N GLY A 47 -9.16 -1.63 8.75
CA GLY A 47 -8.94 -0.19 8.67
C GLY A 47 -9.64 0.64 9.75
N PRO A 48 -9.46 1.97 9.75
CA PRO A 48 -8.75 2.73 8.73
C PRO A 48 -7.23 2.69 8.90
N PHE A 49 -6.54 2.83 7.78
CA PHE A 49 -5.12 3.13 7.70
C PHE A 49 -4.96 4.44 6.93
N VAL A 50 -3.98 5.25 7.30
CA VAL A 50 -3.81 6.59 6.73
C VAL A 50 -3.68 6.50 5.22
N GLY A 51 -4.53 7.19 4.45
CA GLY A 51 -4.45 7.14 2.99
C GLY A 51 -4.89 5.87 2.30
N TYR A 52 -5.26 4.79 3.00
CA TYR A 52 -5.71 3.54 2.38
C TYR A 52 -7.23 3.51 2.17
N TYR A 53 -7.62 3.21 0.94
CA TYR A 53 -9.01 3.03 0.53
C TYR A 53 -9.17 1.68 -0.16
N PHE A 54 -10.25 0.97 0.13
CA PHE A 54 -10.48 -0.40 -0.31
C PHE A 54 -11.80 -0.53 -1.06
N LYS A 55 -11.84 -1.41 -2.05
CA LYS A 55 -13.05 -1.75 -2.79
C LYS A 55 -13.04 -3.24 -3.14
N PRO A 56 -14.16 -3.96 -3.01
CA PRO A 56 -14.21 -5.34 -3.46
C PRO A 56 -14.09 -5.44 -4.98
N VAL A 57 -13.32 -6.43 -5.45
CA VAL A 57 -13.19 -6.75 -6.88
C VAL A 57 -14.55 -7.16 -7.44
N GLN A 58 -15.29 -7.99 -6.68
CA GLN A 58 -16.64 -8.42 -7.02
C GLN A 58 -17.63 -7.91 -5.97
N SER A 59 -18.72 -7.29 -6.41
CA SER A 59 -19.73 -6.73 -5.50
C SER A 59 -20.26 -7.80 -4.52
N GLY A 60 -20.26 -7.46 -3.22
CA GLY A 60 -20.71 -8.35 -2.16
C GLY A 60 -19.67 -9.39 -1.70
N ASP A 61 -18.51 -9.48 -2.35
CA ASP A 61 -17.44 -10.39 -1.99
C ASP A 61 -16.22 -9.63 -1.47
N LEU A 62 -15.96 -9.74 -0.17
CA LEU A 62 -14.83 -9.09 0.51
C LEU A 62 -13.60 -10.01 0.60
N THR A 63 -13.61 -11.19 -0.04
CA THR A 63 -12.44 -12.08 -0.02
C THR A 63 -11.27 -11.53 -0.85
N ARG A 64 -11.56 -10.67 -1.84
CA ARG A 64 -10.56 -9.97 -2.66
C ARG A 64 -10.94 -8.51 -2.85
N LEU A 65 -9.98 -7.64 -2.62
CA LEU A 65 -10.13 -6.19 -2.71
C LEU A 65 -9.08 -5.61 -3.64
N GLU A 66 -9.43 -4.51 -4.29
CA GLU A 66 -8.46 -3.52 -4.77
C GLU A 66 -8.26 -2.49 -3.67
N PHE A 67 -7.07 -1.89 -3.62
CA PHE A 67 -6.79 -0.76 -2.75
C PHE A 67 -6.00 0.36 -3.43
N TRP A 68 -6.12 1.55 -2.86
CA TRP A 68 -5.36 2.75 -3.23
C TRP A 68 -4.78 3.38 -1.97
N CYS A 69 -3.49 3.71 -2.01
CA CYS A 69 -2.78 4.37 -0.93
C CYS A 69 -2.33 5.77 -1.39
N TYR A 70 -2.93 6.79 -0.80
CA TYR A 70 -2.58 8.19 -1.02
C TYR A 70 -1.65 8.71 0.08
N ASN A 71 -0.77 9.65 -0.26
CA ASN A 71 0.16 10.25 0.68
C ASN A 71 -0.52 11.28 1.62
N GLU A 72 -1.57 10.87 2.32
CA GLU A 72 -2.31 11.75 3.24
C GLU A 72 -1.42 12.23 4.37
N LYS A 73 -1.48 13.53 4.68
CA LYS A 73 -0.68 14.17 5.72
C LYS A 73 0.83 13.89 5.59
N GLN A 74 1.27 13.54 4.37
CA GLN A 74 2.63 13.09 4.08
C GLN A 74 3.09 11.96 5.01
N PHE A 75 2.17 11.02 5.31
CA PHE A 75 2.42 9.97 6.26
C PHE A 75 3.50 8.99 5.78
N TYR A 76 3.57 8.68 4.49
CA TYR A 76 4.51 7.66 3.98
C TYR A 76 5.82 8.26 3.50
N THR A 77 5.76 9.46 2.94
CA THR A 77 6.93 10.13 2.38
C THR A 77 6.76 11.64 2.38
N ARG A 78 7.89 12.36 2.45
CA ARG A 78 7.95 13.81 2.21
C ARG A 78 8.39 14.17 0.79
N ASP A 79 8.82 13.18 0.00
CA ASP A 79 9.31 13.38 -1.37
C ASP A 79 8.20 13.81 -2.33
N ARG A 80 6.95 13.48 -1.99
CA ARG A 80 5.76 13.77 -2.78
C ARG A 80 4.77 14.65 -2.00
N PRO A 81 4.00 15.50 -2.71
CA PRO A 81 2.92 16.26 -2.09
C PRO A 81 1.90 15.39 -1.35
N GLU A 82 1.13 16.02 -0.46
CA GLU A 82 -0.05 15.39 0.12
C GLU A 82 -1.06 15.02 -0.98
N GLY A 83 -1.70 13.86 -0.84
CA GLY A 83 -2.71 13.39 -1.80
C GLY A 83 -2.14 12.77 -3.09
N THR A 84 -0.82 12.64 -3.24
CA THR A 84 -0.23 11.84 -4.32
C THR A 84 -0.61 10.37 -4.15
N LEU A 85 -1.07 9.70 -5.22
CA LEU A 85 -1.25 8.26 -5.25
C LEU A 85 0.12 7.58 -5.23
N LEU A 86 0.42 6.86 -4.15
CA LEU A 86 1.69 6.16 -3.95
C LEU A 86 1.61 4.72 -4.44
N PHE A 87 0.61 3.98 -3.95
CA PHE A 87 0.38 2.59 -4.32
C PHE A 87 -1.06 2.38 -4.79
N GLN A 88 -1.20 1.46 -5.73
CA GLN A 88 -2.42 0.69 -5.95
C GLN A 88 -2.10 -0.78 -5.66
N GLY A 89 -3.09 -1.61 -5.39
CA GLY A 89 -2.80 -3.01 -5.19
C GLY A 89 -3.99 -3.89 -4.94
N GLU A 90 -3.68 -5.13 -4.58
CA GLU A 90 -4.66 -6.17 -4.25
C GLU A 90 -4.55 -6.55 -2.79
N ALA A 91 -5.69 -6.87 -2.17
CA ALA A 91 -5.73 -7.41 -0.83
C ALA A 91 -6.58 -8.69 -0.82
N VAL A 92 -6.05 -9.79 -0.26
CA VAL A 92 -6.72 -11.09 -0.22
C VAL A 92 -6.96 -11.54 1.22
N LEU A 93 -8.22 -11.78 1.58
CA LEU A 93 -8.63 -12.21 2.91
C LEU A 93 -8.01 -13.57 3.22
N THR A 94 -7.34 -13.68 4.35
CA THR A 94 -6.66 -14.88 4.81
C THR A 94 -6.73 -14.95 6.34
N CYS A 95 -6.93 -16.15 6.88
CA CYS A 95 -6.81 -16.38 8.32
C CYS A 95 -5.50 -17.12 8.60
N LEU A 96 -4.62 -16.49 9.36
CA LEU A 96 -3.34 -17.08 9.73
C LEU A 96 -3.57 -18.24 10.72
N PRO A 97 -2.79 -19.34 10.61
CA PRO A 97 -2.82 -20.40 11.62
C PRO A 97 -2.23 -19.90 12.95
N GLU A 98 -2.42 -20.71 14.00
CA GLU A 98 -1.73 -20.52 15.28
C GLU A 98 -0.21 -20.35 15.07
N PRO A 99 0.47 -19.45 15.81
CA PRO A 99 0.01 -18.81 17.04
C PRO A 99 -0.66 -17.42 16.87
N ALA A 100 -1.30 -17.14 15.73
CA ALA A 100 -2.01 -15.87 15.51
C ALA A 100 -3.39 -15.85 16.22
N PRO A 101 -3.87 -14.66 16.66
CA PRO A 101 -3.23 -13.36 16.59
C PRO A 101 -2.24 -13.12 17.73
N LEU A 102 -1.16 -12.39 17.44
CA LEU A 102 -0.35 -11.83 18.51
C LEU A 102 -0.95 -10.49 18.95
N GLN A 103 -1.30 -10.38 20.23
CA GLN A 103 -1.81 -9.11 20.75
C GLN A 103 -0.68 -8.08 20.89
N PRO A 104 -0.95 -6.80 20.57
CA PRO A 104 -0.05 -5.70 20.91
C PRO A 104 0.24 -5.59 22.40
N ALA A 105 1.40 -5.02 22.73
CA ALA A 105 1.73 -4.71 24.11
C ALA A 105 0.75 -3.67 24.67
N GLN A 106 0.62 -3.62 26.00
CA GLN A 106 -0.29 -2.67 26.64
C GLN A 106 0.00 -1.23 26.21
N GLY A 107 -1.05 -0.54 25.73
CA GLY A 107 -0.96 0.84 25.23
C GLY A 107 -0.49 0.97 23.78
N GLN A 108 -0.15 -0.12 23.10
CA GLN A 108 0.15 -0.12 21.67
C GLN A 108 -1.10 -0.52 20.86
N ARG A 109 -1.30 0.15 19.73
CA ARG A 109 -2.34 -0.21 18.75
C ARG A 109 -1.94 -1.41 17.89
N MET A 110 -0.68 -1.44 17.47
CA MET A 110 -0.17 -2.38 16.46
C MET A 110 1.00 -3.19 17.01
N ARG A 111 1.09 -4.43 16.52
CA ARG A 111 2.24 -5.32 16.70
C ARG A 111 2.73 -5.82 15.36
N PRO A 112 3.75 -5.19 14.79
CA PRO A 112 4.40 -5.71 13.59
C PRO A 112 5.34 -6.87 13.94
N VAL A 113 5.37 -7.87 13.07
CA VAL A 113 6.34 -8.96 13.07
C VAL A 113 7.07 -8.92 11.73
N PHE A 114 8.37 -8.70 11.75
CA PHE A 114 9.18 -8.49 10.55
C PHE A 114 9.99 -9.71 10.19
N ASP A 115 10.14 -9.92 8.88
CA ASP A 115 11.08 -10.85 8.26
C ASP A 115 11.30 -12.17 9.03
N GLN A 116 12.50 -12.42 9.55
CA GLN A 116 12.89 -13.69 10.17
C GLN A 116 12.04 -14.10 11.39
N ASP A 117 11.33 -13.15 12.01
CA ASP A 117 10.43 -13.42 13.14
C ASP A 117 9.03 -13.86 12.67
N ILE A 118 8.73 -13.74 11.36
CA ILE A 118 7.47 -14.22 10.79
C ILE A 118 7.48 -15.74 10.76
N VAL A 119 6.52 -16.33 11.47
CA VAL A 119 6.31 -17.78 11.52
C VAL A 119 6.11 -18.34 10.11
N GLN A 120 6.82 -19.42 9.77
CA GLN A 120 6.77 -20.04 8.45
C GLN A 120 5.34 -20.46 8.04
N ALA A 121 4.55 -20.94 9.00
CA ALA A 121 3.16 -21.30 8.77
C ALA A 121 2.30 -20.11 8.31
N TRP A 122 2.62 -18.88 8.73
CA TRP A 122 1.95 -17.67 8.26
C TRP A 122 2.39 -17.33 6.84
N ARG A 123 3.71 -17.39 6.55
CA ARG A 123 4.25 -17.15 5.19
C ARG A 123 3.63 -18.08 4.15
N ALA A 124 3.41 -19.34 4.51
CA ALA A 124 2.79 -20.33 3.64
C ALA A 124 1.32 -20.04 3.27
N THR A 125 0.68 -19.04 3.91
CA THR A 125 -0.69 -18.62 3.58
C THR A 125 -0.75 -17.49 2.54
N ARG A 126 0.39 -16.98 2.09
CA ARG A 126 0.43 -15.91 1.09
C ARG A 126 -0.25 -16.36 -0.21
N PRO A 127 -1.07 -15.52 -0.84
CA PRO A 127 -1.55 -15.77 -2.19
C PRO A 127 -0.40 -15.86 -3.20
N GLU A 128 -0.62 -16.55 -4.30
CA GLU A 128 0.32 -16.55 -5.42
C GLU A 128 0.21 -15.25 -6.23
N PRO A 129 1.33 -14.69 -6.74
CA PRO A 129 2.72 -15.08 -6.45
C PRO A 129 3.16 -14.62 -5.04
N GLN A 130 3.65 -15.54 -4.22
CA GLN A 130 3.89 -15.29 -2.78
C GLN A 130 4.92 -14.19 -2.49
N GLU A 131 5.86 -13.97 -3.39
CA GLU A 131 6.87 -12.93 -3.29
C GLU A 131 6.32 -11.51 -3.47
N GLU A 132 5.10 -11.36 -4.01
CA GLU A 132 4.46 -10.06 -4.22
C GLU A 132 3.48 -9.70 -3.10
N PHE A 133 3.07 -10.67 -2.28
CA PHE A 133 2.21 -10.49 -1.11
C PHE A 133 3.03 -10.47 0.19
N THR A 134 3.78 -9.39 0.42
CA THR A 134 4.76 -9.31 1.53
C THR A 134 4.17 -8.75 2.83
N HIS A 135 3.03 -8.05 2.77
CA HIS A 135 2.43 -7.36 3.91
C HIS A 135 1.10 -8.01 4.30
N PHE A 136 1.02 -8.65 5.46
CA PHE A 136 -0.25 -9.02 6.08
C PHE A 136 -0.66 -7.96 7.09
N HIS A 137 -1.91 -7.54 7.02
CA HIS A 137 -2.50 -6.69 8.05
C HIS A 137 -3.75 -7.36 8.61
N SER A 138 -3.80 -7.53 9.93
CA SER A 138 -4.93 -8.17 10.58
C SER A 138 -6.19 -7.30 10.51
N CYS A 139 -7.34 -7.94 10.53
CA CYS A 139 -8.57 -7.32 10.99
C CYS A 139 -8.57 -7.21 12.52
N TYR A 140 -9.61 -6.60 13.07
CA TYR A 140 -9.87 -6.50 14.50
C TYR A 140 -11.36 -6.66 14.85
N ASN A 141 -11.64 -6.90 16.12
CA ASN A 141 -12.98 -6.87 16.69
C ASN A 141 -12.96 -6.19 18.08
N ALA A 142 -14.04 -6.31 18.84
CA ALA A 142 -14.13 -5.69 20.18
C ALA A 142 -13.09 -6.20 21.19
N ALA A 143 -12.47 -7.36 20.95
CA ALA A 143 -11.41 -7.92 21.78
C ALA A 143 -9.99 -7.56 21.30
N GLY A 144 -9.86 -6.84 20.19
CA GLY A 144 -8.58 -6.46 19.60
C GLY A 144 -8.28 -7.18 18.28
N ALA A 145 -6.99 -7.41 18.02
CA ALA A 145 -6.52 -8.03 16.78
C ALA A 145 -7.03 -9.47 16.64
N VAL A 146 -7.34 -9.88 15.40
CA VAL A 146 -7.77 -11.25 15.08
C VAL A 146 -6.84 -11.91 14.07
N ALA A 147 -6.84 -13.24 13.99
CA ALA A 147 -5.96 -13.97 13.05
C ALA A 147 -6.34 -13.78 11.57
N CYS A 148 -7.57 -13.36 11.30
CA CYS A 148 -8.04 -13.07 9.94
C CYS A 148 -7.70 -11.63 9.56
N GLY A 149 -7.23 -11.45 8.33
CA GLY A 149 -6.77 -10.17 7.81
C GLY A 149 -6.54 -10.28 6.32
N TYR A 150 -5.84 -9.32 5.75
CA TYR A 150 -5.53 -9.33 4.33
C TYR A 150 -4.03 -9.43 4.11
N TRP A 151 -3.62 -10.28 3.17
CA TRP A 151 -2.32 -10.14 2.50
C TRP A 151 -2.46 -9.09 1.40
N LEU A 152 -1.57 -8.10 1.41
CA LEU A 152 -1.54 -6.99 0.47
C LEU A 152 -0.37 -7.16 -0.50
N ARG A 153 -0.66 -6.94 -1.77
CA ARG A 153 0.31 -6.78 -2.85
C ARG A 153 0.37 -5.32 -3.24
N HIS A 154 1.49 -4.66 -2.96
CA HIS A 154 1.70 -3.25 -3.24
C HIS A 154 2.30 -3.06 -4.63
N GLU A 155 1.63 -2.26 -5.45
CA GLU A 155 2.12 -1.82 -6.76
C GLU A 155 2.28 -0.30 -6.74
N ALA A 156 3.52 0.15 -6.75
CA ALA A 156 3.84 1.56 -6.73
C ALA A 156 3.45 2.20 -8.06
N VAL A 157 2.72 3.31 -7.96
CA VAL A 157 2.35 4.15 -9.11
C VAL A 157 3.35 5.29 -9.28
N THR A 158 3.96 5.72 -8.17
CA THR A 158 4.88 6.85 -8.10
C THR A 158 6.19 6.41 -7.47
N GLU A 159 7.32 6.96 -7.91
CA GLU A 159 8.63 6.77 -7.27
C GLU A 159 8.75 7.65 -6.01
N PHE A 160 9.26 7.14 -4.89
CA PHE A 160 9.50 7.93 -3.67
C PHE A 160 10.34 7.13 -2.67
N THR A 161 10.84 7.78 -1.62
CA THR A 161 11.44 7.10 -0.46
C THR A 161 10.37 6.78 0.56
N TYR A 162 10.16 5.50 0.88
CA TYR A 162 9.28 5.10 1.96
C TYR A 162 9.99 5.30 3.30
N ASP A 163 9.82 6.47 3.92
CA ASP A 163 10.51 6.87 5.15
C ASP A 163 9.54 7.15 6.31
N MET A 164 8.28 6.73 6.14
CA MET A 164 7.18 7.03 7.03
C MET A 164 7.13 8.53 7.34
N GLY A 165 7.22 9.38 6.32
CA GLY A 165 7.18 10.83 6.47
C GLY A 165 8.34 11.35 7.33
N GLY A 166 9.53 10.79 7.13
CA GLY A 166 10.77 11.07 7.85
C GLY A 166 10.83 10.53 9.29
N ARG A 167 9.93 9.63 9.69
CA ARG A 167 9.92 9.01 11.03
C ARG A 167 10.86 7.82 11.13
N VAL A 168 11.22 7.22 10.00
CA VAL A 168 12.21 6.14 9.93
C VAL A 168 13.34 6.50 8.96
N GLY A 169 14.52 5.94 9.20
CA GLY A 169 15.69 6.13 8.33
C GLY A 169 16.26 4.78 7.87
N PRO A 170 17.43 4.78 7.20
CA PRO A 170 18.02 3.59 6.54
C PRO A 170 18.24 2.35 7.43
N SER A 171 18.22 2.49 8.75
CA SER A 171 18.32 1.35 9.67
C SER A 171 16.99 0.66 9.96
N SER A 172 15.87 1.22 9.51
CA SER A 172 14.53 0.66 9.70
C SER A 172 14.23 -0.37 8.60
N PRO A 173 13.60 -1.51 8.91
CA PRO A 173 13.16 -2.46 7.89
C PRO A 173 12.14 -1.84 6.92
N LEU A 174 11.44 -0.79 7.32
CA LEU A 174 10.47 -0.10 6.45
C LEU A 174 11.12 0.87 5.47
N TYR A 175 12.37 1.28 5.68
CA TYR A 175 13.03 2.29 4.84
C TYR A 175 13.54 1.67 3.54
N HIS A 176 13.08 2.17 2.39
CA HIS A 176 13.57 1.78 1.07
C HIS A 176 13.18 2.80 0.00
N GLU A 177 13.82 2.71 -1.18
CA GLU A 177 13.44 3.47 -2.37
C GLU A 177 12.36 2.70 -3.14
N VAL A 178 11.21 3.32 -3.33
CA VAL A 178 10.09 2.74 -4.08
C VAL A 178 10.15 3.19 -5.52
N ARG A 179 10.05 2.25 -6.45
CA ARG A 179 10.00 2.51 -7.90
C ARG A 179 8.68 2.00 -8.49
N PRO A 180 8.15 2.61 -9.57
CA PRO A 180 6.91 2.15 -10.19
C PRO A 180 6.94 0.67 -10.56
N GLY A 181 5.84 -0.02 -10.27
CA GLY A 181 5.71 -1.48 -10.40
C GLY A 181 5.54 -2.17 -9.03
N VAL A 182 5.59 -3.50 -9.03
CA VAL A 182 5.43 -4.30 -7.80
C VAL A 182 6.56 -3.99 -6.83
N ASP A 183 6.19 -3.56 -5.62
CA ASP A 183 7.12 -3.23 -4.57
C ASP A 183 7.57 -4.50 -3.82
N ARG A 184 8.58 -5.16 -4.39
CA ARG A 184 9.20 -6.35 -3.79
C ARG A 184 10.20 -6.01 -2.69
N GLU A 185 10.53 -4.73 -2.51
CA GLU A 185 11.39 -4.26 -1.43
C GLU A 185 10.59 -3.89 -0.18
N PHE A 186 9.26 -3.75 -0.31
CA PHE A 186 8.37 -3.62 0.83
C PHE A 186 8.62 -4.74 1.85
N ALA A 187 8.91 -4.33 3.08
CA ALA A 187 9.30 -5.25 4.14
C ALA A 187 8.28 -6.38 4.29
N ALA A 188 8.78 -7.62 4.37
CA ALA A 188 7.94 -8.73 4.81
C ALA A 188 7.47 -8.44 6.23
N ILE A 189 6.17 -8.19 6.39
CA ILE A 189 5.56 -7.78 7.65
C ILE A 189 4.22 -8.48 7.86
N VAL A 190 4.01 -8.96 9.09
CA VAL A 190 2.71 -9.40 9.58
C VAL A 190 2.34 -8.49 10.74
N GLU A 191 1.33 -7.65 10.55
CA GLU A 191 0.91 -6.66 11.54
C GLU A 191 -0.44 -7.03 12.16
N PHE A 192 -0.48 -7.06 13.50
CA PHE A 192 -1.69 -7.25 14.27
C PHE A 192 -2.16 -5.91 14.85
N ASP A 193 -3.35 -5.46 14.46
CA ASP A 193 -3.93 -4.17 14.82
C ASP A 193 -5.18 -4.37 15.69
N THR A 194 -5.30 -3.60 16.78
CA THR A 194 -6.47 -3.62 17.67
C THR A 194 -7.60 -2.68 17.22
N GLY A 195 -7.37 -1.89 16.17
CA GLY A 195 -8.29 -0.88 15.67
C GLY A 195 -8.01 0.52 16.24
N PRO A 196 -8.74 1.55 15.75
CA PRO A 196 -8.62 2.93 16.23
C PRO A 196 -9.24 3.15 17.62
#